data_AF-A0A6I3MUQ7-F1
#
_entry.id   AF-A0A6I3MUQ7-F1
#
_cell.length_a   1.000
_cell.length_b   1.000
_cell.length_c   1.000
_cell.angle_alpha   90.00
_cell.angle_beta   90.00
_cell.angle_gamma   90.00
#
_symmetry.space_group_name_H-M   'P 1'
#
loop_
_entity.id
_entity.type
_entity.pdbx_description
1 polymer ?
#
loop_
_entity_poly.entity_id
_entity_poly.type
_entity_poly.pdbx_seq_one_letter_code
_entity_poly.pdbx_strand_id
1 'polypeptide(L)'
;MKNYKLNLIIPILFILFSCSNKRDIKIMGYAHKNDKICIIENKNTIFTTIANGNMDSNKLCSFYKSDIKISSQNVKLNFKIDSSGICVLDTSLVIPKKYQSPFVSYVYPTKRSKFKRIILLDDESMFVKY
;
A
#
# COMPACT_ATOMS: atom_id res chain seq x y z
N MET A 1 25.77 54.06 -12.21
CA MET A 1 24.79 53.21 -11.48
C MET A 1 24.93 51.78 -11.99
N LYS A 2 25.49 50.85 -11.21
CA LYS A 2 25.61 49.44 -11.61
C LYS A 2 24.49 48.63 -10.96
N ASN A 3 23.64 48.05 -11.80
CA ASN A 3 22.49 47.23 -11.44
C ASN A 3 22.95 45.87 -10.92
N TYR A 4 22.88 45.67 -9.60
CA TYR A 4 23.04 44.36 -8.98
C TYR A 4 21.80 44.04 -8.15
N LYS A 5 20.68 43.71 -8.80
CA LYS A 5 19.47 43.25 -8.11
C LYS A 5 18.68 42.26 -8.95
N LEU A 6 19.27 41.11 -9.29
CA LEU A 6 18.48 40.00 -9.84
C LEU A 6 19.24 38.67 -9.75
N ASN A 7 19.56 38.14 -8.56
CA ASN A 7 20.18 36.81 -8.49
C ASN A 7 19.96 36.01 -7.18
N LEU A 8 18.96 36.34 -6.36
CA LEU A 8 18.72 35.63 -5.09
C LEU A 8 17.42 34.80 -5.01
N ILE A 9 16.62 34.77 -6.08
CA ILE A 9 15.29 34.11 -6.06
C ILE A 9 15.35 32.65 -6.56
N ILE A 10 16.36 32.30 -7.36
CA ILE A 10 16.49 30.97 -7.97
C ILE A 10 16.70 29.82 -6.96
N PRO A 11 17.50 29.95 -5.88
CA PRO A 11 17.72 28.81 -4.98
C PRO A 11 16.53 28.49 -4.06
N ILE A 12 15.63 29.47 -3.81
CA ILE A 12 14.43 29.26 -2.97
C ILE A 12 13.37 28.45 -3.73
N LEU A 13 13.26 28.61 -5.05
CA LEU A 13 12.36 27.82 -5.90
C LEU A 13 12.73 26.32 -5.94
N PHE A 14 14.01 25.98 -5.87
CA PHE A 14 14.45 24.56 -5.86
C PHE A 14 14.02 23.80 -4.60
N ILE A 15 13.94 24.50 -3.45
CA ILE A 15 13.55 23.87 -2.17
C ILE A 15 12.05 23.51 -2.18
N LEU A 16 11.22 24.27 -2.90
CA LEU A 16 9.77 24.03 -2.98
C LEU A 16 9.39 22.83 -3.85
N PHE A 17 10.26 22.38 -4.77
CA PHE A 17 9.99 21.21 -5.62
C PHE A 17 10.34 19.85 -4.97
N SER A 18 11.00 19.85 -3.81
CA SER A 18 11.43 18.60 -3.16
C SER A 18 10.39 17.96 -2.23
N CYS A 19 9.16 18.47 -2.21
CA CYS A 19 8.05 17.75 -1.57
C CYS A 19 7.69 16.53 -2.43
N SER A 20 8.18 15.35 -2.04
CA SER A 20 7.72 14.08 -2.62
C SER A 20 6.24 13.92 -2.32
N ASN A 21 5.40 14.18 -3.33
CA ASN A 21 3.97 13.99 -3.24
C ASN A 21 3.67 12.52 -2.87
N LYS A 22 2.94 12.34 -1.77
CA LYS A 22 2.45 11.04 -1.32
C LYS A 22 0.94 10.97 -1.51
N ARG A 23 0.44 9.75 -1.67
CA ARG A 23 -1.00 9.42 -1.68
C ARG A 23 -1.25 8.25 -0.75
N ASP A 24 -2.48 8.14 -0.28
CA ASP A 24 -2.88 7.03 0.58
C ASP A 24 -3.26 5.81 -0.26
N ILE A 25 -2.95 4.62 0.27
CA ILE A 25 -3.45 3.33 -0.23
C ILE A 25 -4.27 2.66 0.86
N LYS A 26 -5.43 2.13 0.49
CA LYS A 26 -6.26 1.33 1.37
C LYS A 26 -5.95 -0.15 1.19
N ILE A 27 -5.95 -0.89 2.29
CA ILE A 27 -5.59 -2.30 2.30
C ILE A 27 -6.54 -3.02 3.21
N MET A 28 -7.17 -4.06 2.68
CA MET A 28 -8.21 -4.79 3.38
C MET A 28 -8.20 -6.26 3.01
N GLY A 29 -8.93 -7.07 3.76
CA GLY A 29 -9.19 -8.45 3.39
C GLY A 29 -9.02 -9.40 4.56
N TYR A 30 -8.58 -10.64 4.27
CA TYR A 30 -8.58 -11.74 5.23
C TYR A 30 -7.21 -12.40 5.37
N ALA A 31 -6.78 -12.62 6.61
CA ALA A 31 -5.57 -13.34 6.97
C ALA A 31 -5.84 -14.28 8.15
N HIS A 32 -5.04 -15.34 8.33
CA HIS A 32 -5.19 -16.19 9.51
C HIS A 32 -4.76 -15.43 10.76
N LYS A 33 -5.34 -15.78 11.90
CA LYS A 33 -4.94 -15.14 13.17
C LYS A 33 -3.44 -15.31 13.40
N ASN A 34 -2.80 -14.22 13.82
CA ASN A 34 -1.37 -14.07 14.04
C ASN A 34 -0.51 -14.07 12.76
N ASP A 35 -1.11 -14.08 11.57
CA ASP A 35 -0.37 -13.80 10.33
C ASP A 35 0.24 -12.40 10.40
N LYS A 36 1.53 -12.31 10.06
CA LYS A 36 2.23 -11.04 9.90
C LYS A 36 2.09 -10.58 8.46
N ILE A 37 1.49 -9.42 8.26
CA ILE A 37 1.30 -8.79 6.96
C ILE A 37 2.33 -7.68 6.84
N CYS A 38 3.17 -7.73 5.81
CA CYS A 38 4.22 -6.75 5.56
C CYS A 38 4.06 -6.13 4.17
N ILE A 39 4.35 -4.84 4.07
CA ILE A 39 4.36 -4.11 2.80
C ILE A 39 5.68 -3.38 2.70
N ILE A 40 6.36 -3.61 1.59
CA ILE A 40 7.73 -3.22 1.37
C ILE A 40 7.78 -2.39 0.08
N GLU A 41 8.36 -1.19 0.17
CA GLU A 41 8.67 -0.32 -0.95
C GLU A 41 10.19 -0.16 -1.01
N ASN A 42 10.82 -0.47 -2.16
CA ASN A 42 12.27 -0.31 -2.34
C ASN A 42 13.13 -0.95 -1.23
N LYS A 43 12.77 -2.17 -0.79
CA LYS A 43 13.38 -2.93 0.33
C LYS A 43 13.14 -2.36 1.74
N ASN A 44 12.44 -1.23 1.86
CA ASN A 44 12.05 -0.65 3.13
C ASN A 44 10.62 -1.07 3.48
N THR A 45 10.44 -1.60 4.69
CA THR A 45 9.11 -1.90 5.22
C THR A 45 8.38 -0.60 5.50
N ILE A 46 7.33 -0.31 4.75
CA ILE A 46 6.49 0.88 4.93
C ILE A 46 5.28 0.61 5.83
N PHE A 47 4.90 -0.66 5.96
CA PHE A 47 3.80 -1.07 6.82
C PHE A 47 3.99 -2.50 7.32
N THR A 48 3.62 -2.73 8.57
CA THR A 48 3.54 -4.07 9.16
C THR A 48 2.39 -4.13 10.14
N THR A 49 1.62 -5.21 10.08
CA THR A 49 0.58 -5.49 11.06
C THR A 49 0.46 -6.98 11.31
N ILE A 50 -0.23 -7.32 12.38
CA ILE A 50 -0.54 -8.70 12.74
C ILE A 50 -2.06 -8.84 12.71
N ALA A 51 -2.55 -9.87 12.02
CA ALA A 51 -3.97 -10.16 11.97
C ALA A 51 -4.46 -10.65 13.34
N ASN A 52 -5.13 -9.78 14.10
CA ASN A 52 -5.52 -10.04 15.49
C ASN A 52 -7.01 -9.76 15.79
N GLY A 53 -7.85 -9.61 14.75
CA GLY A 53 -9.28 -9.33 14.89
C GLY A 53 -10.13 -10.55 15.29
N ASN A 54 -11.45 -10.36 15.27
CA ASN A 54 -12.42 -11.44 15.47
C ASN A 54 -12.22 -12.51 14.39
N MET A 55 -12.13 -13.77 14.83
CA MET A 55 -11.97 -14.92 13.95
C MET A 55 -13.33 -15.46 13.51
N ASP A 56 -13.40 -15.86 12.25
CA ASP A 56 -14.48 -16.73 11.78
C ASP A 56 -14.21 -18.22 12.10
N SER A 57 -15.11 -19.09 11.64
CA SER A 57 -15.00 -20.54 11.80
C SER A 57 -13.78 -21.17 11.11
N ASN A 58 -13.14 -20.46 10.17
CA ASN A 58 -11.93 -20.87 9.46
C ASN A 58 -10.66 -20.22 10.03
N LYS A 59 -10.74 -19.60 11.22
CA LYS A 59 -9.64 -18.90 11.90
C LYS A 59 -9.07 -17.74 11.08
N LEU A 60 -9.89 -17.12 10.24
CA LEU A 60 -9.53 -15.93 9.48
C LEU A 60 -10.02 -14.68 10.21
N CYS A 61 -9.17 -13.67 10.24
CA CYS A 61 -9.48 -12.33 10.72
C CYS A 61 -9.62 -11.40 9.52
N SER A 62 -10.68 -10.62 9.49
CA SER A 62 -10.77 -9.46 8.59
C SER A 62 -9.89 -8.33 9.10
N PHE A 63 -9.26 -7.59 8.20
CA PHE A 63 -8.53 -6.37 8.54
C PHE A 63 -8.76 -5.27 7.51
N TYR A 64 -8.59 -4.02 7.95
CA TYR A 64 -8.69 -2.83 7.12
C TYR A 64 -7.70 -1.78 7.62
N LYS A 65 -6.99 -1.16 6.68
CA LYS A 65 -6.02 -0.07 6.91
C LYS A 65 -6.11 0.93 5.77
N SER A 66 -6.06 2.21 6.11
CA SER A 66 -6.24 3.31 5.15
C SER A 66 -5.22 4.44 5.31
N ASP A 67 -4.30 4.29 6.25
CA ASP A 67 -3.31 5.28 6.67
C ASP A 67 -1.92 5.02 6.10
N ILE A 68 -1.82 4.22 5.04
CA ILE A 68 -0.55 3.80 4.43
C ILE A 68 -0.21 4.76 3.30
N LYS A 69 0.91 5.48 3.45
CA LYS A 69 1.36 6.48 2.49
C LYS A 69 2.37 5.91 1.53
N ILE A 70 2.12 6.11 0.24
CA ILE A 70 2.99 5.67 -0.86
C ILE A 70 3.32 6.85 -1.78
N SER A 71 4.35 6.72 -2.60
CA SER A 71 4.65 7.71 -3.64
C SER A 71 3.44 7.93 -4.57
N SER A 72 3.17 9.19 -4.94
CA SER A 72 2.17 9.52 -5.96
C SER A 72 2.60 9.14 -7.38
N GLN A 73 3.86 8.71 -7.58
CA GLN A 73 4.33 8.17 -8.84
C GLN A 73 3.98 6.68 -8.99
N ASN A 74 4.37 6.08 -10.12
CA ASN A 74 4.33 4.62 -10.27
C ASN A 74 5.20 4.00 -9.16
N VAL A 75 4.60 3.13 -8.36
CA VAL A 75 5.29 2.46 -7.25
C VAL A 75 5.14 0.96 -7.36
N LYS A 76 6.22 0.23 -7.08
CA LYS A 76 6.21 -1.22 -6.93
C LYS A 76 6.22 -1.54 -5.44
N LEU A 77 5.12 -2.12 -4.95
CA LEU A 77 5.01 -2.58 -3.57
C LEU A 77 5.11 -4.10 -3.54
N ASN A 78 5.89 -4.63 -2.62
CA ASN A 78 5.90 -6.04 -2.30
C ASN A 78 5.02 -6.28 -1.07
N PHE A 79 4.02 -7.15 -1.23
CA PHE A 79 3.11 -7.61 -0.21
C PHE A 79 3.53 -9.01 0.24
N LYS A 80 3.82 -9.14 1.53
CA LYS A 80 4.16 -10.43 2.15
C LYS A 80 3.19 -10.80 3.26
N ILE A 81 2.87 -12.09 3.35
CA ILE A 81 2.19 -12.67 4.51
C ILE A 81 3.06 -13.80 5.03
N ASP A 82 3.46 -13.68 6.30
CA ASP A 82 4.17 -14.71 7.03
C ASP A 82 3.22 -15.34 8.07
N SER A 83 3.03 -16.65 7.98
CA SER A 83 2.27 -17.47 8.92
C SER A 83 3.25 -18.30 9.72
N SER A 84 3.43 -17.99 11.01
CA SER A 84 4.34 -18.72 11.91
C SER A 84 5.78 -18.84 11.37
N GLY A 85 6.29 -17.78 10.72
CA GLY A 85 7.64 -17.75 10.13
C GLY A 85 7.75 -18.37 8.74
N ILE A 86 6.66 -18.93 8.19
CA ILE A 86 6.61 -19.41 6.81
C ILE A 86 5.97 -18.35 5.93
N CYS A 87 6.67 -17.94 4.87
CA CYS A 87 6.13 -16.99 3.91
C CYS A 87 5.09 -17.68 3.01
N VAL A 88 3.81 -17.36 3.22
CA VAL A 88 2.67 -17.97 2.50
C VAL A 88 2.17 -17.11 1.34
N LEU A 89 2.64 -15.87 1.26
CA LEU A 89 2.46 -14.97 0.11
C LEU A 89 3.66 -14.05 0.03
N ASP A 90 4.27 -13.95 -1.15
CA ASP A 90 5.27 -12.94 -1.50
C ASP A 90 4.98 -12.49 -2.93
N THR A 91 4.39 -11.32 -3.09
CA THR A 91 3.92 -10.84 -4.38
C THR A 91 4.19 -9.36 -4.55
N SER A 92 4.54 -8.97 -5.76
CA SER A 92 4.77 -7.56 -6.10
C SER A 92 3.65 -7.04 -6.98
N LEU A 93 3.07 -5.91 -6.58
CA LEU A 93 2.09 -5.19 -7.36
C LEU A 93 2.65 -3.82 -7.77
N VAL A 94 2.43 -3.46 -9.02
CA VAL A 94 2.76 -2.13 -9.53
C VAL A 94 1.49 -1.29 -9.45
N ILE A 95 1.53 -0.22 -8.66
CA ILE A 95 0.42 0.73 -8.50
C ILE A 95 0.68 1.92 -9.41
N PRO A 96 -0.10 2.08 -10.50
CA PRO A 96 0.10 3.16 -11.45
C PRO A 96 -0.16 4.53 -10.80
N LYS A 97 0.54 5.58 -11.27
CA LYS A 97 0.32 6.97 -10.85
C LYS A 97 -1.11 7.46 -11.11
N LYS A 98 -1.80 6.87 -12.09
CA LYS A 98 -3.17 7.22 -12.46
C LYS A 98 -4.22 6.83 -11.41
N TYR A 99 -3.91 5.89 -10.52
CA TYR A 99 -4.85 5.46 -9.48
C TYR A 99 -4.94 6.51 -8.37
N GLN A 100 -6.04 7.24 -8.25
CA GLN A 100 -6.07 8.36 -7.30
C GLN A 100 -6.29 7.91 -5.87
N SER A 101 -7.07 6.84 -5.68
CA SER A 101 -7.41 6.22 -4.40
C SER A 101 -7.23 4.70 -4.49
N PRO A 102 -5.98 4.21 -4.67
CA PRO A 102 -5.71 2.80 -4.84
C PRO A 102 -6.12 2.02 -3.60
N PHE A 103 -6.69 0.84 -3.82
CA PHE A 103 -6.92 -0.13 -2.76
C PHE A 103 -6.45 -1.51 -3.16
N VAL A 104 -6.01 -2.27 -2.15
CA VAL A 104 -5.55 -3.63 -2.27
C VAL A 104 -6.40 -4.52 -1.37
N SER A 105 -6.91 -5.60 -1.93
CA SER A 105 -7.78 -6.55 -1.22
C SER A 105 -7.17 -7.93 -1.20
N TYR A 106 -7.06 -8.52 0.00
CA TYR A 106 -6.74 -9.92 0.22
C TYR A 106 -8.03 -10.73 0.22
N VAL A 107 -8.21 -11.53 -0.83
CA VAL A 107 -9.44 -12.31 -1.01
C VAL A 107 -9.53 -13.39 0.06
N TYR A 108 -10.75 -13.63 0.53
CA TYR A 108 -11.05 -14.72 1.44
C TYR A 108 -10.58 -16.06 0.85
N PRO A 109 -9.66 -16.80 1.51
CA PRO A 109 -9.23 -18.10 1.02
C PRO A 109 -10.37 -19.11 1.18
N THR A 110 -10.81 -19.69 0.07
CA THR A 110 -11.92 -20.65 0.06
C THR A 110 -11.43 -22.05 -0.34
N LYS A 111 -12.26 -23.06 -0.08
CA LYS A 111 -12.04 -24.42 -0.63
C LYS A 111 -11.89 -24.38 -2.17
N ARG A 112 -12.65 -23.52 -2.86
CA ARG A 112 -12.58 -23.34 -4.32
C ARG A 112 -11.22 -22.80 -4.77
N SER A 113 -10.62 -21.87 -4.04
CA SER A 113 -9.27 -21.38 -4.33
C SER A 113 -8.17 -22.34 -3.86
N LYS A 114 -8.53 -23.53 -3.32
CA LYS A 114 -7.60 -24.44 -2.63
C LYS A 114 -6.81 -23.72 -1.54
N PHE A 115 -7.47 -22.78 -0.85
CA PHE A 115 -6.88 -21.92 0.17
C PHE A 115 -5.70 -21.06 -0.31
N LYS A 116 -5.51 -20.89 -1.63
CA LYS A 116 -4.52 -19.96 -2.17
C LYS A 116 -4.85 -18.54 -1.73
N ARG A 117 -3.82 -17.81 -1.30
CA ARG A 117 -3.90 -16.37 -1.03
C ARG A 117 -3.91 -15.63 -2.35
N ILE A 118 -4.96 -14.82 -2.55
CA ILE A 118 -5.13 -14.01 -3.74
C ILE A 118 -5.17 -12.56 -3.30
N ILE A 119 -4.43 -11.71 -4.02
CA ILE A 119 -4.42 -10.28 -3.83
C ILE A 119 -4.99 -9.61 -5.08
N LEU A 120 -5.81 -8.59 -4.89
CA LEU A 120 -6.40 -7.77 -5.94
C LEU A 120 -5.99 -6.32 -5.73
N LEU A 121 -5.79 -5.58 -6.82
CA LEU A 121 -5.47 -4.16 -6.84
C LEU A 121 -6.48 -3.46 -7.73
N ASP A 122 -7.06 -2.39 -7.22
CA ASP A 122 -7.98 -1.54 -7.97
C ASP A 122 -7.95 -0.10 -7.41
N ASP A 123 -8.83 0.78 -7.91
CA ASP A 123 -8.88 2.19 -7.53
C ASP A 123 -10.31 2.66 -7.26
N GLU A 124 -10.58 3.11 -6.03
CA GLU A 124 -11.92 3.59 -5.64
C GLU A 124 -12.38 4.78 -6.50
N SER A 125 -11.45 5.55 -7.06
CA SER A 125 -11.78 6.71 -7.89
C SER A 125 -12.46 6.34 -9.21
N MET A 126 -12.37 5.08 -9.64
CA MET A 126 -12.98 4.58 -10.87
C MET A 126 -14.46 4.21 -10.73
N PHE A 127 -14.98 4.17 -9.49
CA PHE A 127 -16.38 3.83 -9.23
C PHE A 127 -17.19 5.11 -9.05
N VAL A 128 -18.35 5.19 -9.73
CA VAL A 128 -19.30 6.28 -9.54
C VAL A 128 -19.78 6.25 -8.09
N LYS A 129 -19.55 7.34 -7.36
CA LYS A 129 -20.14 7.53 -6.03
C LYS A 129 -21.61 7.89 -6.25
N TYR A 130 -22.49 6.95 -5.92
CA TYR A 130 -23.93 7.16 -5.85
C TYR A 130 -24.29 7.99 -4.62
#